data_AF-A0A3N7IR22-F1
#
_entry.id   AF-A0A3N7IR22-F1
#
_cell.length_a   1.000
_cell.length_b   1.000
_cell.length_c   1.000
_cell.angle_alpha   90.00
_cell.angle_beta   90.00
_cell.angle_gamma   90.00
#
_symmetry.space_group_name_H-M   'P 1'
#
loop_
_entity.id
_entity.type
_entity.pdbx_description
1 polymer ?
#
loop_
_entity_poly.entity_id
_entity_poly.type
_entity_poly.pdbx_seq_one_letter_code
_entity_poly.pdbx_strand_id
1 'polypeptide(L)'
;TNVLTKEIIPNKLISTEWGDPATTVDYEFTALTDDTTYVVVKNYGFKETGDDLIQTIKDNTGGFTTVLDGLKAYLEHNIKLNLVADKFPKAVSNHGQGD
;
A
#
# COMPACT_ATOMS: atom_id res chain seq x y z
N THR A 1 -5.57 13.46 -2.38
CA THR A 1 -4.11 13.37 -2.17
C THR A 1 -3.41 13.12 -3.49
N ASN A 2 -2.32 13.83 -3.75
CA ASN A 2 -1.49 13.63 -4.93
C ASN A 2 -0.49 12.50 -4.70
N VAL A 3 -0.30 11.64 -5.70
CA VAL A 3 0.74 10.60 -5.71
C VAL A 3 1.68 10.91 -6.87
N LEU A 4 2.98 10.99 -6.59
CA LEU A 4 4.01 11.22 -7.59
C LEU A 4 4.68 9.89 -7.94
N THR A 5 4.69 9.52 -9.21
CA THR A 5 5.50 8.38 -9.68
C THR A 5 6.95 8.82 -9.81
N LYS A 6 7.86 8.12 -9.14
CA LYS A 6 9.30 8.35 -9.26
C LYS A 6 9.93 7.51 -10.36
N GLU A 7 9.58 6.22 -10.38
CA GLU A 7 10.18 5.26 -11.30
C GLU A 7 9.23 4.08 -11.55
N ILE A 8 9.22 3.56 -12.78
CA ILE A 8 8.57 2.30 -13.13
C ILE A 8 9.56 1.49 -13.96
N ILE A 9 9.99 0.37 -13.41
CA ILE A 9 10.79 -0.64 -14.11
C ILE A 9 9.89 -1.85 -14.35
N PRO A 10 9.58 -2.18 -15.62
CA PRO A 10 8.70 -3.30 -15.93
C PRO A 10 9.09 -4.59 -15.21
N ASN A 11 8.10 -5.23 -14.58
CA ASN A 11 8.23 -6.50 -13.83
C ASN A 11 9.25 -6.48 -12.68
N LYS A 12 9.67 -5.31 -12.19
CA LYS A 12 10.71 -5.19 -11.16
C LYS A 12 10.40 -4.19 -10.07
N LEU A 13 10.00 -2.98 -10.43
CA LEU A 13 9.84 -1.88 -9.47
C LEU A 13 8.75 -0.92 -9.88
N ILE A 14 7.94 -0.52 -8.92
CA ILE A 14 7.16 0.72 -8.97
C ILE A 14 7.57 1.55 -7.75
N SER A 15 8.05 2.77 -7.97
CA SER A 15 8.44 3.70 -6.91
C SER A 15 7.55 4.93 -6.93
N THR A 16 7.03 5.30 -5.77
CA THR A 16 6.08 6.41 -5.61
C THR A 16 6.43 7.28 -4.41
N GLU A 17 6.01 8.54 -4.45
CA GLU A 17 6.01 9.47 -3.33
C GLU A 17 4.57 9.89 -3.02
N TRP A 18 4.19 9.80 -1.75
CA TRP A 18 2.84 10.11 -1.30
C TRP A 18 2.80 10.45 0.20
N GLY A 19 1.73 11.14 0.60
CA GLY A 19 1.53 11.62 1.97
C GLY A 19 2.02 13.07 2.19
N ASP A 20 1.74 13.59 3.38
CA ASP A 20 2.25 14.89 3.85
C ASP A 20 2.59 14.76 5.36
N PRO A 21 3.89 14.78 5.74
CA PRO A 21 5.06 14.89 4.87
C PRO A 21 5.21 13.69 3.93
N ALA A 22 5.69 13.94 2.71
CA ALA A 22 5.82 12.89 1.69
C ALA A 22 6.81 11.79 2.11
N THR A 23 6.40 10.54 1.96
CA THR A 23 7.25 9.35 2.12
C THR A 23 7.38 8.63 0.79
N THR A 24 8.48 7.89 0.60
CA THR A 24 8.65 7.03 -0.56
C THR A 24 8.09 5.64 -0.28
N VAL A 25 7.42 5.05 -1.27
CA VAL A 25 6.98 3.67 -1.27
C VAL A 25 7.43 2.98 -2.54
N ASP A 26 8.22 1.93 -2.34
CA ASP A 26 8.71 1.05 -3.39
C ASP A 26 7.98 -0.30 -3.30
N TYR A 27 7.45 -0.74 -4.44
CA TYR A 27 6.90 -2.07 -4.64
C TYR A 27 7.89 -2.85 -5.50
N GLU A 28 8.61 -3.78 -4.89
CA GLU A 28 9.61 -4.62 -5.55
C GLU A 28 8.99 -5.97 -5.90
N PHE A 29 9.19 -6.39 -7.15
CA PHE A 29 8.64 -7.63 -7.68
C PHE A 29 9.78 -8.59 -8.03
N THR A 30 9.75 -9.78 -7.43
CA THR A 30 10.70 -10.86 -7.73
C THR A 30 9.93 -12.08 -8.23
N ALA A 31 10.15 -12.50 -9.47
CA ALA A 31 9.59 -13.74 -9.96
C ALA A 31 10.18 -14.93 -9.19
N LEU A 32 9.32 -15.83 -8.70
CA LEU A 32 9.73 -17.07 -8.03
C LEU A 32 9.59 -18.28 -8.96
N THR A 33 8.52 -18.30 -9.76
CA THR A 33 8.26 -19.25 -10.85
C THR A 33 7.67 -18.46 -12.04
N ASP A 34 7.30 -19.15 -13.12
CA ASP A 34 6.65 -18.52 -14.27
C ASP A 34 5.28 -17.88 -13.93
N ASP A 35 4.64 -18.34 -12.85
CA ASP A 35 3.29 -17.95 -12.43
C ASP A 35 3.19 -17.36 -11.01
N THR A 36 4.30 -17.27 -10.26
CA THR A 36 4.31 -16.74 -8.89
C THR A 36 5.31 -15.61 -8.71
N THR A 37 4.91 -14.61 -7.92
CA THR A 37 5.71 -13.41 -7.64
C THR A 37 5.80 -13.17 -6.15
N TYR A 38 7.01 -12.88 -5.67
CA TYR A 38 7.25 -12.33 -4.35
C TYR A 38 7.24 -10.80 -4.42
N VAL A 39 6.42 -10.17 -3.59
CA VAL A 39 6.27 -8.72 -3.53
C VAL A 39 6.80 -8.20 -2.21
N VAL A 40 7.68 -7.20 -2.25
CA VAL A 40 8.15 -6.48 -1.07
C VAL A 40 7.70 -5.02 -1.17
N VAL A 41 7.04 -4.53 -0.13
CA VAL A 41 6.70 -3.11 0.00
C VAL A 41 7.66 -2.47 1.00
N LYS A 42 8.42 -1.47 0.55
CA LYS A 42 9.28 -0.66 1.40
C LYS A 42 8.70 0.74 1.49
N ASN A 43 8.37 1.16 2.71
CA ASN A 43 7.96 2.54 2.97
C ASN A 43 9.00 3.20 3.87
N TYR A 44 9.55 4.33 3.44
CA TYR A 44 10.66 5.01 4.10
C TYR A 44 10.63 6.52 3.85
N GLY A 45 11.50 7.24 4.55
CA GLY A 45 11.56 8.71 4.51
C GLY A 45 10.68 9.40 5.56
N PHE A 46 10.18 8.65 6.55
CA PHE A 46 9.39 9.16 7.67
C PHE A 46 10.09 10.32 8.40
N LYS A 47 9.29 11.29 8.84
CA LYS A 47 9.74 12.43 9.64
C LYS A 47 9.32 12.29 11.10
N GLU A 48 8.34 11.44 11.36
CA GLU A 48 7.85 11.05 12.66
C GLU A 48 8.96 10.35 13.46
N THR A 49 8.89 10.45 14.79
CA THR A 49 9.84 9.81 15.69
C THR A 49 9.10 9.25 16.91
N GLY A 50 9.75 8.39 17.70
CA GLY A 50 9.16 7.85 18.92
C GLY A 50 7.84 7.11 18.67
N ASP A 51 6.85 7.38 19.52
CA ASP A 51 5.54 6.72 19.48
C ASP A 51 4.76 7.05 18.20
N ASP A 52 4.90 8.26 17.66
CA ASP A 52 4.26 8.67 16.41
C ASP A 52 4.78 7.84 15.23
N LEU A 53 6.09 7.59 15.18
CA LEU A 53 6.68 6.72 14.16
C LEU A 53 6.17 5.28 14.28
N ILE A 54 6.05 4.76 15.50
CA ILE A 54 5.53 3.41 15.74
C ILE A 54 4.09 3.30 15.25
N GLN A 55 3.27 4.30 15.53
CA GLN A 55 1.88 4.31 15.10
C GLN A 55 1.77 4.41 13.56
N THR A 56 2.53 5.32 12.93
CA THR A 56 2.59 5.45 11.47
C THR A 56 3.02 4.15 10.79
N ILE A 57 4.05 3.46 11.32
CA ILE A 57 4.51 2.17 10.77
C ILE A 57 3.40 1.11 10.88
N LYS A 58 2.70 1.03 12.02
CA LYS A 58 1.60 0.08 12.21
C LYS A 58 0.46 0.33 11.21
N ASP A 59 0.07 1.59 11.05
CA ASP A 59 -1.02 1.97 10.17
C ASP A 59 -0.67 1.71 8.70
N ASN A 60 0.53 2.11 8.26
CA ASN A 60 0.98 1.87 6.88
C ASN A 60 1.15 0.38 6.59
N THR A 61 1.76 -0.38 7.50
CA THR A 61 1.88 -1.85 7.35
C THR A 61 0.49 -2.48 7.23
N GLY A 62 -0.43 -2.12 8.13
CA GLY A 62 -1.79 -2.63 8.10
C GLY A 62 -2.56 -2.26 6.82
N GLY A 63 -2.36 -1.05 6.30
CA GLY A 63 -2.95 -0.58 5.04
C GLY A 63 -2.42 -1.35 3.83
N PHE A 64 -1.09 -1.45 3.68
CA PHE A 64 -0.45 -2.15 2.56
C PHE A 64 -0.79 -3.64 2.54
N THR A 65 -0.74 -4.32 3.69
CA THR A 65 -1.15 -5.73 3.76
C THR A 65 -2.60 -5.91 3.34
N THR A 66 -3.51 -5.03 3.76
CA THR A 66 -4.94 -5.12 3.41
C THR A 66 -5.17 -5.06 1.89
N VAL A 67 -4.48 -4.16 1.18
CA VAL A 67 -4.63 -4.03 -0.27
C VAL A 67 -3.92 -5.15 -1.03
N LEU A 68 -2.76 -5.61 -0.55
CA LEU A 68 -2.04 -6.75 -1.14
C LEU A 68 -2.82 -8.06 -1.01
N ASP A 69 -3.44 -8.32 0.13
CA ASP A 69 -4.29 -9.51 0.34
C ASP A 69 -5.48 -9.51 -0.63
N GLY A 70 -6.11 -8.35 -0.81
CA GLY A 70 -7.20 -8.17 -1.78
C GLY A 70 -6.73 -8.36 -3.23
N LEU A 71 -5.56 -7.82 -3.58
CA LEU A 71 -4.96 -7.99 -4.90
C LEU A 71 -4.64 -9.46 -5.19
N LYS A 72 -4.03 -10.17 -4.24
CA LYS A 72 -3.70 -11.59 -4.36
C LYS A 72 -4.95 -12.44 -4.59
N ALA A 73 -5.99 -12.26 -3.78
CA ALA A 73 -7.25 -12.98 -3.95
C ALA A 73 -7.92 -12.72 -5.31
N TYR A 74 -7.82 -11.49 -5.81
CA TYR A 74 -8.33 -11.14 -7.13
C TYR A 74 -7.52 -11.80 -8.26
N LEU A 75 -6.19 -11.71 -8.23
CA LEU A 75 -5.34 -12.25 -9.29
C LEU A 75 -5.32 -13.78 -9.34
N GLU A 76 -5.34 -14.45 -8.18
CA GLU A 76 -5.19 -15.91 -8.09
C GLU A 76 -6.52 -16.66 -8.15
N HIS A 77 -7.61 -16.02 -7.72
CA HIS A 77 -8.91 -16.69 -7.56
C HIS A 77 -10.08 -15.93 -8.20
N ASN A 78 -9.85 -14.75 -8.79
CA ASN A 78 -10.90 -13.88 -9.32
C ASN A 78 -11.96 -13.51 -8.28
N ILE A 79 -11.56 -13.36 -7.01
CA ILE A 79 -12.44 -13.01 -5.88
C ILE A 79 -12.18 -11.57 -5.44
N LYS A 80 -13.23 -10.75 -5.36
CA LYS A 80 -13.18 -9.42 -4.75
C LYS A 80 -13.59 -9.47 -3.29
N LEU A 81 -12.61 -9.41 -2.39
CA LEU A 81 -12.83 -9.53 -0.94
C LEU A 81 -13.45 -8.29 -0.26
N ASN A 82 -13.53 -7.13 -0.95
CA ASN A 82 -14.02 -5.86 -0.39
C ASN A 82 -13.32 -5.35 0.90
N LEU A 83 -12.11 -5.84 1.19
CA LEU A 83 -11.40 -5.59 2.46
C LEU A 83 -11.29 -4.11 2.86
N VAL A 84 -11.03 -3.20 1.91
CA VAL A 84 -10.92 -1.76 2.20
C VAL A 84 -12.26 -1.19 2.67
N ALA A 85 -13.35 -1.55 2.00
CA ALA A 85 -14.68 -1.05 2.34
C ALA A 85 -15.16 -1.58 3.70
N ASP A 86 -14.82 -2.84 4.01
CA ASP A 86 -15.20 -3.47 5.26
C ASP A 86 -14.34 -2.98 6.44
N LYS A 87 -13.06 -2.67 6.20
CA LYS A 87 -12.14 -2.11 7.20
C LYS A 87 -12.45 -0.64 7.52
N PHE A 88 -12.94 0.13 6.54
CA PHE A 88 -13.28 1.55 6.70
C PHE A 88 -14.73 1.83 6.28
N PRO A 89 -15.72 1.27 6.99
CA PRO A 89 -17.12 1.37 6.59
C PRO A 89 -17.58 2.82 6.60
N LYS A 90 -18.20 3.28 5.50
CA LYS A 90 -18.67 4.67 5.32
C LYS A 90 -19.61 5.17 6.42
N ALA A 91 -20.29 4.27 7.12
CA ALA A 91 -21.14 4.60 8.26
C ALA A 91 -20.34 5.05 9.51
N VAL A 92 -19.02 4.82 9.52
CA VAL A 92 -18.12 5.07 10.65
C VAL A 92 -16.92 5.94 10.25
N SER A 93 -16.54 5.98 8.96
CA SER A 93 -15.41 6.76 8.45
C SER A 93 -15.83 8.13 7.91
N ASN A 94 -15.54 9.19 8.68
CA ASN A 94 -15.66 10.60 8.23
C ASN A 94 -14.57 11.02 7.21
N HIS A 95 -13.73 10.10 6.70
CA HIS A 95 -12.70 10.39 5.71
C HIS A 95 -13.21 10.23 4.27
N GLY A 96 -14.29 10.95 3.95
CA GLY A 96 -15.00 10.86 2.66
C GLY A 96 -15.64 12.16 2.16
N GLN A 97 -15.25 13.32 2.68
CA GLN A 97 -15.37 14.62 2.00
C GLN A 97 -13.93 15.00 1.64
N GLY A 98 -13.51 15.07 0.38
CA GLY A 98 -14.17 15.78 -0.70
C GLY A 98 -13.52 17.15 -0.78
N ASP A 99 -12.39 17.19 -1.50
CA ASP A 99 -11.88 18.30 -2.33
C ASP A 99 -11.03 17.67 -3.45
#